data_AF-A0A822XB73-F1
#
_entry.id   AF-A0A822XB73-F1
#
_cell.length_a   1.000
_cell.length_b   1.000
_cell.length_c   1.000
_cell.angle_alpha   90.00
_cell.angle_beta   90.00
_cell.angle_gamma   90.00
#
_symmetry.space_group_name_H-M   'P 1'
#
loop_
_entity.id
_entity.type
_entity.pdbx_description
1 polymer ?
#
loop_
_entity_poly.entity_id
_entity_poly.type
_entity_poly.pdbx_seq_one_letter_code
_entity_poly.pdbx_strand_id
1 'polypeptide(L)'
;MVNILRDIQEDLGRGRVYLPKDELELFGISNEDLYDSDLPTSRRWKEFMRHYISRVRTHQKNAVRLLPLIESDSRSSPSIMASVYAEVLDEAERRNGDVLSRRLSLGFMKKMSFAFSTLMVWSFRGDD
;
A
#
# COMPACT_ATOMS: atom_id res chain seq x y z
N MET A 1 -3.06 5.87 -2.61
CA MET A 1 -3.84 4.63 -2.38
C MET A 1 -3.09 3.61 -1.52
N VAL A 2 -1.86 3.21 -1.85
CA VAL A 2 -1.08 2.27 -1.01
C VAL A 2 -0.80 2.84 0.40
N ASN A 3 -0.46 4.12 0.52
CA ASN A 3 -0.26 4.76 1.82
C ASN A 3 -1.51 4.70 2.72
N ILE A 4 -2.71 4.82 2.12
CA ILE A 4 -3.97 4.68 2.87
C ILE A 4 -4.06 3.28 3.50
N LEU A 5 -3.73 2.22 2.75
CA LEU A 5 -3.71 0.85 3.31
C LEU A 5 -2.68 0.68 4.42
N ARG A 6 -1.51 1.29 4.25
CA ARG A 6 -0.38 1.17 5.19
C ARG A 6 -0.68 1.86 6.53
N ASP A 7 -1.32 3.03 6.47
CA ASP A 7 -1.43 3.95 7.59
C ASP A 7 -2.86 4.06 8.15
N ILE A 8 -3.83 3.30 7.61
CA ILE A 8 -5.24 3.33 8.01
C ILE A 8 -5.47 3.30 9.53
N GLN A 9 -4.76 2.44 10.26
CA GLN A 9 -4.90 2.35 11.72
C GLN A 9 -4.43 3.62 12.43
N GLU A 10 -3.32 4.21 11.98
CA GLU A 10 -2.77 5.45 12.53
C GLU A 10 -3.68 6.64 12.20
N ASP A 11 -4.20 6.68 10.98
CA ASP A 11 -5.12 7.71 10.53
C ASP A 11 -6.43 7.65 11.32
N LEU A 12 -7.01 6.46 11.50
CA LEU A 12 -8.20 6.26 12.33
C LEU A 12 -7.94 6.64 13.79
N GLY A 13 -6.79 6.26 14.35
CA GLY A 13 -6.39 6.68 15.70
C GLY A 13 -6.27 8.19 15.90
N ARG A 14 -6.15 8.95 14.80
CA ARG A 14 -6.14 10.43 14.77
C ARG A 14 -7.47 11.02 14.33
N GLY A 15 -8.52 10.21 14.20
CA GLY A 15 -9.85 10.64 13.75
C GLY A 15 -9.93 10.96 12.25
N ARG A 16 -9.02 10.43 11.43
CA ARG A 16 -8.93 10.69 9.99
C ARG A 16 -9.34 9.45 9.19
N VAL A 17 -10.22 9.64 8.20
CA VAL A 17 -10.64 8.60 7.26
C VAL A 17 -10.29 9.03 5.84
N TYR A 18 -9.41 8.27 5.18
CA TYR A 18 -9.02 8.52 3.78
C TYR A 18 -9.55 7.47 2.81
N LEU A 19 -10.28 6.46 3.30
CA LEU A 19 -10.95 5.50 2.42
C LEU A 19 -12.06 6.20 1.63
N PRO A 20 -12.30 5.81 0.36
CA PRO A 20 -13.35 6.41 -0.45
C PRO A 20 -14.73 6.12 0.17
N LYS A 21 -15.42 7.19 0.57
CA LYS A 21 -16.69 7.11 1.31
C LYS A 21 -17.79 6.44 0.48
N ASP A 22 -17.89 6.82 -0.79
CA ASP A 22 -18.80 6.25 -1.77
C ASP A 22 -18.60 4.75 -1.94
N GLU A 23 -17.35 4.29 -2.00
CA GLU A 23 -17.04 2.86 -2.07
C GLU A 23 -17.40 2.14 -0.77
N LEU A 24 -17.09 2.71 0.39
CA LEU A 24 -17.47 2.13 1.68
C LEU A 24 -18.99 1.93 1.78
N GLU A 25 -19.76 2.94 1.37
CA GLU A 25 -21.23 2.88 1.35
C GLU A 25 -21.76 1.77 0.43
N LEU A 26 -21.13 1.51 -0.73
CA LEU A 26 -21.52 0.41 -1.62
C LEU A 26 -21.40 -0.97 -0.97
N PHE A 27 -20.50 -1.13 0.02
CA PHE A 27 -20.35 -2.35 0.81
C PHE A 27 -21.09 -2.28 2.15
N GLY A 28 -21.89 -1.23 2.38
CA GLY A 28 -22.64 -1.04 3.63
C GLY A 28 -21.73 -0.83 4.83
N ILE A 29 -20.64 -0.08 4.66
CA ILE A 29 -19.70 0.30 5.73
C ILE A 29 -19.78 1.82 5.94
N SER A 30 -20.09 2.26 7.15
CA SER A 30 -20.00 3.67 7.54
C SER A 30 -18.61 4.01 8.07
N ASN A 31 -18.35 5.29 8.31
CA ASN A 31 -17.09 5.70 8.94
C ASN A 31 -17.00 5.27 10.40
N GLU A 32 -18.14 5.20 11.10
CA GLU A 32 -18.23 4.75 12.50
C GLU A 32 -17.89 3.27 12.62
N ASP A 33 -18.30 2.45 11.64
CA ASP A 33 -17.95 1.03 11.57
C ASP A 33 -16.43 0.80 11.55
N LEU A 34 -15.63 1.74 11.03
CA LEU A 34 -14.17 1.61 10.94
C LEU A 34 -13.49 1.54 12.33
N TYR A 35 -14.19 1.92 13.39
CA TYR A 35 -13.73 1.85 14.77
C TYR A 35 -14.16 0.55 15.47
N ASP A 36 -14.98 -0.29 14.83
CA ASP A 36 -15.38 -1.59 15.34
C ASP A 36 -14.23 -2.61 15.18
N SER A 37 -13.81 -3.22 16.28
CA SER A 37 -12.75 -4.24 16.29
C SER A 37 -13.12 -5.52 15.54
N ASP A 38 -14.41 -5.78 15.35
CA ASP A 38 -14.91 -6.99 14.68
C ASP A 38 -15.08 -6.80 13.16
N LEU A 39 -15.14 -5.55 12.67
CA LEU A 39 -15.22 -5.22 11.25
C LEU A 39 -14.22 -5.99 10.37
N PRO A 40 -12.93 -6.17 10.74
CA PRO A 40 -11.95 -6.84 9.89
C PRO A 40 -12.28 -8.30 9.59
N THR A 41 -13.06 -8.94 10.47
CA THR A 41 -13.49 -10.32 10.31
C THR A 41 -14.72 -10.44 9.41
N SER A 42 -15.48 -9.35 9.26
CA SER A 42 -16.74 -9.30 8.53
C SER A 42 -16.57 -9.57 7.03
N ARG A 43 -17.63 -10.10 6.41
CA ARG A 43 -17.68 -10.34 4.96
C ARG A 43 -17.63 -9.04 4.16
N ARG A 44 -18.38 -8.02 4.59
CA ARG A 44 -18.42 -6.69 3.94
C ARG A 44 -17.05 -6.04 3.85
N TRP A 45 -16.26 -6.11 4.94
CA TRP A 45 -14.90 -5.57 4.95
C TRP A 45 -14.00 -6.32 3.98
N LYS A 46 -14.01 -7.66 4.00
CA LYS A 46 -13.20 -8.47 3.10
C LYS A 46 -13.56 -8.23 1.63
N GLU A 47 -14.83 -8.03 1.32
CA GLU A 47 -15.31 -7.67 -0.03
C GLU A 47 -14.84 -6.27 -0.44
N PHE A 48 -15.02 -5.27 0.41
CA PHE A 48 -14.50 -3.92 0.21
C PHE A 48 -12.99 -3.91 -0.02
N MET A 49 -12.23 -4.61 0.82
CA MET A 49 -10.77 -4.64 0.71
C MET A 49 -10.30 -5.33 -0.57
N ARG A 50 -10.96 -6.41 -1.01
CA ARG A 50 -10.68 -7.02 -2.33
C ARG A 50 -10.93 -6.04 -3.46
N HIS A 51 -12.05 -5.31 -3.42
CA HIS A 51 -12.37 -4.28 -4.42
C HIS A 51 -11.29 -3.18 -4.45
N TYR A 52 -11.02 -2.60 -3.29
CA TYR A 52 -10.09 -1.49 -3.16
C TYR A 52 -8.66 -1.90 -3.57
N ILE A 53 -8.16 -3.05 -3.11
CA ILE A 53 -6.84 -3.58 -3.49
C ILE A 53 -6.75 -3.82 -5.00
N SER A 54 -7.78 -4.39 -5.63
CA SER A 54 -7.83 -4.59 -7.08
C SER A 54 -7.67 -3.27 -7.86
N ARG A 55 -8.32 -2.21 -7.38
CA ARG A 55 -8.13 -0.87 -7.94
C ARG A 55 -6.70 -0.37 -7.75
N VAL A 56 -6.14 -0.50 -6.54
CA VAL A 56 -4.75 -0.08 -6.29
C VAL A 56 -3.78 -0.82 -7.21
N ARG A 57 -3.98 -2.12 -7.44
CA ARG A 57 -3.20 -2.92 -8.39
C ARG A 57 -3.30 -2.40 -9.82
N THR A 58 -4.49 -1.99 -10.25
CA THR A 58 -4.70 -1.40 -11.57
C THR A 58 -3.90 -0.11 -11.74
N HIS A 59 -3.96 0.79 -10.75
CA HIS A 59 -3.16 2.01 -10.74
C HIS A 59 -1.66 1.73 -10.69
N GLN A 60 -1.22 0.75 -9.89
CA GLN A 60 0.17 0.33 -9.84
C GLN A 60 0.67 -0.16 -11.21
N LYS A 61 -0.08 -1.04 -11.87
CA LYS A 61 0.28 -1.56 -13.20
C LYS A 61 0.42 -0.43 -14.21
N ASN A 62 -0.48 0.54 -14.17
CA ASN A 62 -0.41 1.73 -15.02
C ASN A 62 0.82 2.57 -14.70
N ALA A 63 1.12 2.83 -13.41
CA ALA A 63 2.29 3.59 -13.00
C ALA A 63 3.61 2.91 -13.42
N VAL A 64 3.72 1.59 -13.28
CA VAL A 64 4.90 0.82 -13.69
C VAL A 64 5.15 0.95 -15.21
N ARG A 65 4.08 0.94 -16.03
CA ARG A 65 4.20 1.14 -17.48
C ARG A 65 4.71 2.53 -17.88
N LEU A 66 4.61 3.51 -17.00
CA LEU A 66 5.11 4.87 -17.23
C LEU A 66 6.58 5.03 -16.83
N LEU A 67 7.17 4.11 -16.05
CA LEU A 67 8.57 4.20 -15.63
C LEU A 67 9.57 4.35 -16.77
N PRO A 68 9.43 3.65 -17.92
CA PRO A 68 10.34 3.84 -19.06
C PRO A 68 10.31 5.25 -19.66
N LEU A 69 9.23 6.02 -19.43
CA LEU A 69 9.10 7.41 -19.90
C LEU A 69 9.85 8.40 -19.01
N ILE A 70 10.31 7.98 -17.84
CA ILE A 70 11.17 8.77 -16.95
C ILE A 70 12.60 8.70 -17.48
N GLU A 71 13.29 9.84 -17.49
CA GLU A 71 14.71 9.96 -17.82
C GLU A 71 15.56 8.95 -17.01
N SER A 72 16.57 8.34 -17.64
CA SER A 72 17.32 7.21 -17.08
C SER A 72 17.83 7.48 -15.66
N ASP A 73 18.40 8.66 -15.45
CA ASP A 73 19.12 9.04 -14.24
C ASP A 73 18.17 9.32 -13.07
N SER A 74 16.90 9.58 -13.38
CA SER A 74 15.82 9.82 -12.42
C SER A 74 14.91 8.60 -12.21
N ARG A 75 15.06 7.53 -13.01
CA ARG A 75 14.16 6.36 -12.98
C ARG A 75 14.35 5.44 -11.78
N SER A 76 15.54 5.46 -11.17
CA SER A 76 15.91 4.55 -10.08
C SER A 76 15.00 4.69 -8.86
N SER A 77 14.80 5.90 -8.34
CA SER A 77 13.97 6.12 -7.15
C SER A 77 12.50 5.75 -7.35
N PRO A 78 11.81 6.14 -8.44
CA PRO A 78 10.45 5.69 -8.72
C PRO A 78 10.32 4.17 -8.88
N SER A 79 11.32 3.51 -9.49
CA SER A 79 11.32 2.05 -9.65
C SER A 79 11.42 1.32 -8.32
N ILE A 80 12.32 1.78 -7.45
CA ILE A 80 12.46 1.27 -6.08
C ILE A 80 11.14 1.44 -5.30
N MET A 81 10.52 2.61 -5.38
CA MET A 81 9.24 2.89 -4.73
C MET A 81 8.11 2.00 -5.26
N ALA A 82 8.06 1.78 -6.57
CA ALA A 82 7.07 0.87 -7.18
C ALA A 82 7.20 -0.56 -6.64
N SER A 83 8.43 -1.06 -6.47
CA SER A 83 8.72 -2.36 -5.88
C SER A 83 8.29 -2.44 -4.42
N VAL A 84 8.62 -1.42 -3.60
CA VAL A 84 8.17 -1.37 -2.19
C VAL A 84 6.66 -1.38 -2.09
N TYR A 85 5.97 -0.61 -2.93
CA TYR A 85 4.52 -0.55 -2.92
C TYR A 85 3.87 -1.85 -3.41
N ALA A 86 4.51 -2.61 -4.30
CA ALA A 86 4.06 -3.95 -4.67
C ALA A 86 4.07 -4.88 -3.46
N GLU A 87 5.14 -4.83 -2.67
CA GLU A 87 5.28 -5.64 -1.47
C GLU A 87 4.22 -5.33 -0.40
N VAL A 88 3.89 -4.05 -0.21
CA VAL A 88 2.80 -3.66 0.71
C VAL A 88 1.45 -4.20 0.23
N LEU A 89 1.20 -4.22 -1.08
CA LEU A 89 -0.03 -4.77 -1.64
C LEU A 89 -0.09 -6.29 -1.53
N ASP A 90 1.02 -6.98 -1.80
CA ASP A 90 1.14 -8.44 -1.62
C ASP A 90 0.86 -8.83 -0.16
N GLU A 91 1.38 -8.06 0.81
CA GLU A 91 1.10 -8.24 2.22
C GLU A 91 -0.41 -8.08 2.54
N ALA A 92 -1.01 -7.01 2.03
CA ALA A 92 -2.43 -6.73 2.25
C ALA A 92 -3.31 -7.85 1.69
N GLU A 93 -2.98 -8.37 0.51
CA GLU A 93 -3.67 -9.51 -0.11
C GLU A 93 -3.49 -10.79 0.70
N ARG A 94 -2.27 -11.12 1.12
CA ARG A 94 -1.99 -12.31 1.94
C ARG A 94 -2.73 -12.29 3.27
N ARG A 95 -2.99 -11.10 3.82
CA ARG A 95 -3.79 -10.91 5.03
C ARG A 95 -5.29 -10.84 4.76
N ASN A 96 -5.75 -11.13 3.54
CA ASN A 96 -7.15 -11.02 3.12
C ASN A 96 -7.77 -9.64 3.42
N GLY A 97 -6.96 -8.58 3.32
CA GLY A 97 -7.40 -7.21 3.60
C GLY A 97 -7.50 -6.85 5.08
N ASP A 98 -7.02 -7.70 6.00
CA ASP A 98 -6.89 -7.30 7.40
C ASP A 98 -5.74 -6.29 7.58
N VAL A 99 -6.08 -5.00 7.51
CA VAL A 99 -5.16 -3.88 7.72
C VAL A 99 -5.47 -3.08 9.00
N LEU A 100 -6.61 -3.35 9.62
CA LEU A 100 -7.11 -2.68 10.82
C LEU A 100 -6.59 -3.34 12.10
N SER A 101 -6.46 -4.68 12.14
CA SER A 101 -6.04 -5.39 13.35
C SER A 101 -4.55 -5.21 13.65
N ARG A 102 -3.73 -5.06 12.61
CA ARG A 102 -2.29 -4.77 12.71
C ARG A 102 -1.83 -3.98 11.49
N ARG A 103 -0.90 -3.06 11.70
CA ARG A 103 -0.26 -2.31 10.60
C ARG A 103 0.37 -3.23 9.56
N LEU A 104 0.25 -2.88 8.28
CA LEU A 104 1.05 -3.50 7.22
C LEU A 104 2.52 -3.13 7.42
N SER A 105 3.37 -4.12 7.67
CA SER A 105 4.81 -3.94 7.80
C SER A 105 5.53 -4.75 6.74
N LEU A 106 6.54 -4.14 6.10
CA LEU A 106 7.49 -4.89 5.28
C LEU A 106 8.23 -5.88 6.18
N GLY A 107 8.30 -7.15 5.75
CA GLY A 107 9.11 -8.16 6.43
C GLY A 107 10.58 -7.73 6.56
N PHE A 108 11.21 -8.08 7.68
CA PHE A 108 12.58 -7.66 8.04
C PHE A 108 13.61 -7.92 6.93
N MET A 109 13.59 -9.11 6.32
CA MET A 109 14.51 -9.45 5.22
C MET A 109 14.32 -8.57 3.98
N LYS A 110 13.10 -8.09 3.71
CA LYS A 110 12.82 -7.20 2.57
C LYS A 110 13.17 -5.74 2.86
N LYS A 111 13.08 -5.29 4.13
CA LYS A 111 13.65 -4.01 4.56
C LYS A 111 15.17 -3.98 4.33
N MET A 112 15.85 -5.09 4.58
CA MET A 112 17.29 -5.23 4.29
C MET A 112 17.60 -5.21 2.79
N SER A 113 16.80 -5.90 1.97
CA SER A 113 16.92 -5.83 0.51
C SER A 113 16.71 -4.40 -0.02
N PHE A 114 15.73 -3.67 0.52
CA PHE A 114 15.49 -2.27 0.18
C PHE A 114 16.68 -1.38 0.56
N ALA A 115 17.20 -1.51 1.79
CA ALA A 115 18.38 -0.78 2.23
C ALA A 115 19.60 -1.07 1.34
N PHE A 116 19.79 -2.33 0.96
CA PHE A 116 20.85 -2.77 0.05
C PHE A 116 20.69 -2.19 -1.37
N SER A 117 19.48 -2.20 -1.93
CA SER A 117 19.22 -1.59 -3.26
C SER A 117 19.45 -0.07 -3.27
N THR A 118 19.12 0.61 -2.17
CA THR A 118 19.37 2.04 -2.00
C THR A 118 20.87 2.34 -1.91
N LEU A 119 21.62 1.52 -1.15
CA LEU A 119 23.08 1.60 -1.08
C LEU A 119 23.74 1.33 -2.44
N MET A 120 23.22 0.39 -3.22
CA MET A 120 23.75 0.08 -4.55
C MET A 120 23.57 1.25 -5.51
N VAL A 121 22.37 1.86 -5.56
CA VAL A 121 22.11 3.08 -6.36
C VAL A 121 22.98 4.25 -5.91
N TRP A 122 23.29 4.36 -4.62
CA TRP A 122 24.21 5.39 -4.10
C TRP A 122 25.67 5.10 -4.51
N SER A 123 26.09 3.84 -4.49
CA SER A 123 27.43 3.42 -4.94
C SER A 123 27.65 3.71 -6.42
N PHE A 124 26.64 3.58 -7.27
CA PHE A 124 26.72 3.94 -8.70
C PHE A 124 26.73 5.45 -8.96
N ARG A 125 26.42 6.27 -7.95
CA ARG A 125 26.41 7.75 -8.02
C ARG A 125 27.69 8.39 -7.48
N GLY A 126 28.63 7.59 -6.95
CA GLY A 126 29.86 8.07 -6.31
C GLY A 126 31.12 7.98 -7.20
N ASP A 127 30.98 7.54 -8.45
CA ASP A 127 32.09 7.30 -9.37
C ASP A 127 32.20 8.34 -10.52
N ASP A 128 31.57 9.52 -10.38
CA ASP A 128 31.72 10.67 -11.29
C ASP A 128 32.45 11.85 -10.63
#